data_AF-A0AAV6FZZ8-F1
#
_entry.id   AF-A0AAV6FZZ8-F1
#
_cell.length_a   1.000
_cell.length_b   1.000
_cell.length_c   1.000
_cell.angle_alpha   90.00
_cell.angle_beta   90.00
_cell.angle_gamma   90.00
#
_symmetry.space_group_name_H-M   'P 1'
#
loop_
_entity.id
_entity.type
_entity.pdbx_description
1 polymer ?
#
loop_
_entity_poly.entity_id
_entity_poly.type
_entity_poly.pdbx_seq_one_letter_code
_entity_poly.pdbx_strand_id
1 'polypeptide(L)'
;MWAQGASVKRALFAGRSIRVEGPSHGALQYETLQVVEKGPILRDMAFSADQHYLYVMSETQLTRVPVEACEQYSSCSECLGSGDPHCGWCVLHNTCTRKEKCERSEEPRRFASDIKQCVRLSVHPNNISVSQYNVMLVLEAHNVPELSAGVNCTFEDLAEMDGLVEGNRIRCSSPTEKDVPRIVIDQGDHQIVQLYLKSKETGLAFANTSFVFYNCSVHKSCLSCVGSPYQCHWCKYRHVCTHDPRTCSFQEGHVKEPEECPQLLPADRILVPVGVVKPITLRARNLPQPQSGQRGYECVLTIQGVEQRVPALRFNSSSVQCQNTSYSYDGMDMSSLPVDLTVIWNGDFSIDNPAENKERDKDVWEK
;
A
#
# COMPACT_ATOMS: atom_id res chain seq x y z
N MET A 1 0.54 49.48 -8.02
CA MET A 1 1.54 50.49 -8.45
C MET A 1 2.80 49.70 -8.76
N TRP A 2 3.38 49.86 -9.94
CA TRP A 2 4.16 48.83 -10.64
C TRP A 2 5.67 48.98 -10.43
N ALA A 3 6.37 47.94 -10.02
CA ALA A 3 7.82 47.83 -10.22
C ALA A 3 8.07 47.12 -11.55
N GLN A 4 8.68 47.78 -12.53
CA GLN A 4 8.91 47.24 -13.87
C GLN A 4 10.37 46.81 -14.07
N GLY A 5 10.55 45.55 -14.47
CA GLY A 5 11.76 45.00 -15.07
C GLY A 5 11.39 43.81 -15.96
N ALA A 6 12.23 43.47 -16.94
CA ALA A 6 11.86 42.76 -18.17
C ALA A 6 11.46 41.27 -18.07
N SER A 7 11.23 40.71 -16.88
CA SER A 7 10.60 39.40 -16.67
C SER A 7 9.90 39.30 -15.29
N VAL A 8 9.54 40.47 -14.73
CA VAL A 8 9.45 40.67 -13.29
C VAL A 8 8.08 40.38 -12.70
N LYS A 9 8.09 39.59 -11.63
CA LYS A 9 7.08 39.50 -10.56
C LYS A 9 6.31 40.82 -10.39
N ARG A 10 5.06 40.88 -10.85
CA ARG A 10 4.23 42.09 -10.70
C ARG A 10 3.69 42.16 -9.27
N ALA A 11 4.29 43.02 -8.44
CA ALA A 11 3.87 43.30 -7.07
C ALA A 11 2.56 44.13 -7.01
N LEU A 12 1.42 43.52 -6.64
CA LEU A 12 0.20 44.25 -6.23
C LEU A 12 0.10 44.29 -4.70
N PHE A 13 -0.17 45.47 -4.14
CA PHE A 13 -0.17 45.68 -2.69
C PHE A 13 -1.56 45.48 -2.07
N ALA A 14 -1.61 44.69 -1.00
CA ALA A 14 -2.78 44.57 -0.12
C ALA A 14 -2.34 44.71 1.34
N GLY A 15 -2.19 45.96 1.80
CA GLY A 15 -1.77 46.28 3.17
C GLY A 15 -0.34 45.84 3.48
N ARG A 16 -0.19 44.66 4.11
CA ARG A 16 1.08 44.10 4.62
C ARG A 16 1.77 43.10 3.67
N SER A 17 1.17 42.87 2.49
CA SER A 17 1.56 41.78 1.61
C SER A 17 1.85 42.21 0.17
N ILE A 18 2.77 41.46 -0.48
CA ILE A 18 3.11 41.59 -1.89
C ILE A 18 2.44 40.45 -2.65
N ARG A 19 1.60 40.78 -3.63
CA ARG A 19 1.00 39.83 -4.57
C ARG A 19 1.85 39.77 -5.82
N VAL A 20 2.09 38.58 -6.37
CA VAL A 20 2.91 38.44 -7.58
C VAL A 20 2.08 37.89 -8.74
N GLU A 21 2.16 38.55 -9.91
CA GLU A 21 1.50 38.07 -11.13
C GLU A 21 2.51 37.51 -12.16
N GLY A 22 2.08 36.46 -12.89
CA GLY A 22 2.85 35.81 -13.97
C GLY A 22 2.74 36.48 -15.35
N PRO A 23 3.52 36.01 -16.35
CA PRO A 23 3.69 36.67 -17.65
C PRO A 23 2.63 36.36 -18.73
N SER A 24 1.70 35.42 -18.52
CA SER A 24 0.70 35.04 -19.54
C SER A 24 -0.58 35.90 -19.47
N HIS A 25 -1.29 35.99 -20.61
CA HIS A 25 -2.52 36.76 -20.81
C HIS A 25 -3.54 36.52 -19.69
N GLY A 26 -3.70 37.50 -18.80
CA GLY A 26 -4.49 37.36 -17.58
C GLY A 26 -3.56 37.05 -16.41
N ALA A 27 -3.15 38.10 -15.73
CA ALA A 27 -2.19 38.07 -14.65
C ALA A 27 -2.73 37.24 -13.47
N LEU A 28 -2.45 35.92 -13.48
CA LEU A 28 -2.83 35.01 -12.41
C LEU A 28 -1.91 35.26 -11.22
N GLN A 29 -2.52 35.60 -10.09
CA GLN A 29 -1.86 35.69 -8.80
C GLN A 29 -1.39 34.30 -8.40
N TYR A 30 -0.10 34.15 -8.11
CA TYR A 30 0.43 32.86 -7.68
C TYR A 30 1.01 32.85 -6.26
N GLU A 31 1.34 34.02 -5.68
CA GLU A 31 1.87 34.08 -4.33
C GLU A 31 1.48 35.38 -3.61
N THR A 32 1.39 35.33 -2.28
CA THR A 32 1.18 36.49 -1.41
C THR A 32 2.06 36.38 -0.18
N LEU A 33 3.11 37.20 -0.12
CA LEU A 33 4.08 37.19 0.96
C LEU A 33 3.75 38.27 1.99
N GLN A 34 3.65 37.92 3.27
CA GLN A 34 3.61 38.91 4.35
C GLN A 34 5.03 39.41 4.61
N VAL A 35 5.27 40.70 4.35
CA VAL A 35 6.63 41.29 4.37
C VAL A 35 6.85 42.18 5.60
N VAL A 36 5.77 42.67 6.22
CA VAL A 36 5.81 43.62 7.33
C VAL A 36 4.78 43.23 8.40
N GLU A 37 5.19 43.19 9.67
CA GLU A 37 4.30 42.86 10.79
C GLU A 37 3.30 43.98 11.09
N LYS A 38 3.71 45.26 10.98
CA LYS A 38 2.89 46.44 11.29
C LYS A 38 3.14 47.58 10.29
N GLY A 39 2.06 48.26 9.90
CA GLY A 39 2.11 49.39 8.96
C GLY A 39 2.06 49.00 7.48
N PRO A 40 1.83 49.97 6.58
CA PRO A 40 1.81 49.76 5.14
C PRO A 40 3.23 49.69 4.55
N ILE A 41 3.35 49.02 3.40
CA ILE A 41 4.57 49.03 2.58
C ILE A 41 4.68 50.38 1.86
N LEU A 42 5.86 51.00 1.91
CA LEU A 42 6.17 52.26 1.22
C LEU A 42 6.43 52.02 -0.27
N ARG A 43 6.36 53.08 -1.08
CA ARG A 43 6.55 53.00 -2.54
C ARG A 43 7.98 52.69 -2.95
N ASP A 44 8.94 53.04 -2.10
CA ASP A 44 10.36 52.88 -2.39
C ASP A 44 10.77 51.42 -2.21
N MET A 45 10.95 50.77 -3.36
CA MET A 45 11.45 49.40 -3.47
C MET A 45 12.51 49.38 -4.56
N ALA A 46 13.54 48.59 -4.34
CA ALA A 46 14.61 48.42 -5.31
C ALA A 46 15.06 46.97 -5.35
N PHE A 47 15.34 46.49 -6.56
CA PHE A 47 16.07 45.24 -6.72
C PHE A 47 17.52 45.42 -6.27
N SER A 48 18.11 44.35 -5.73
CA SER A 48 19.56 44.25 -5.60
C SER A 48 20.22 44.32 -6.98
N ALA A 49 21.51 44.68 -7.02
CA ALA A 49 22.25 44.82 -8.28
C ALA A 49 22.27 43.53 -9.12
N ASP A 50 22.23 42.38 -8.46
CA ASP A 50 22.17 41.04 -9.03
C ASP A 50 20.74 40.51 -9.24
N GLN A 51 19.71 41.31 -8.91
CA GLN A 51 18.29 40.99 -9.04
C GLN A 51 17.82 39.73 -8.28
N HIS A 52 18.59 39.25 -7.29
CA HIS A 52 18.17 38.14 -6.42
C HIS A 52 17.25 38.56 -5.28
N TYR A 53 17.28 39.83 -4.89
CA TYR A 53 16.49 40.34 -3.77
C TYR A 53 15.73 41.59 -4.16
N LEU A 54 14.54 41.74 -3.57
CA LEU A 54 13.76 42.95 -3.56
C LEU A 54 13.83 43.56 -2.15
N TYR A 55 14.37 44.77 -2.05
CA TYR A 55 14.33 45.53 -0.81
C TYR A 55 12.99 46.23 -0.69
N VAL A 56 12.25 45.93 0.37
CA VAL A 56 10.91 46.43 0.63
C VAL A 56 10.93 47.26 1.91
N MET A 57 10.60 48.53 1.76
CA MET A 57 10.63 49.48 2.88
C MET A 57 9.24 49.66 3.49
N SER A 58 9.21 49.82 4.81
CA SER A 58 8.06 50.29 5.59
C SER A 58 8.50 51.45 6.48
N GLU A 59 7.58 52.06 7.21
CA GLU A 59 7.92 53.15 8.16
C GLU A 59 8.88 52.69 9.26
N THR A 60 8.85 51.42 9.65
CA THR A 60 9.58 50.91 10.82
C THR A 60 10.70 49.92 10.50
N GLN A 61 10.74 49.38 9.28
CA GLN A 61 11.72 48.36 8.89
C GLN A 61 11.98 48.31 7.38
N LEU A 62 13.19 47.87 7.02
CA LEU A 62 13.57 47.49 5.66
C LEU A 62 13.71 45.96 5.60
N THR A 63 12.86 45.30 4.82
CA THR A 63 12.87 43.83 4.65
C THR A 63 13.52 43.48 3.33
N ARG A 64 14.51 42.57 3.35
CA ARG A 64 15.09 42.00 2.12
C ARG A 64 14.34 40.73 1.76
N VAL A 65 13.53 40.78 0.69
CA VAL A 65 12.71 39.66 0.22
C VAL A 65 13.43 38.97 -0.94
N PRO A 66 13.67 37.65 -0.90
CA PRO A 66 14.22 36.94 -2.05
C PRO A 66 13.22 37.00 -3.19
N VAL A 67 13.71 37.25 -4.40
CA VAL A 67 12.84 37.30 -5.58
C VAL A 67 12.26 35.91 -5.82
N GLU A 68 13.02 34.85 -5.65
CA GLU A 68 12.59 33.47 -5.78
C GLU A 68 12.73 32.70 -4.46
N ALA A 69 11.80 31.79 -4.20
CA ALA A 69 11.89 30.84 -3.11
C ALA A 69 11.59 29.42 -3.61
N CYS A 70 12.14 29.05 -4.77
CA CYS A 70 11.82 27.77 -5.44
C CYS A 70 12.10 26.54 -4.55
N GLU A 71 13.14 26.62 -3.71
CA GLU A 71 13.53 25.55 -2.78
C GLU A 71 12.44 25.20 -1.74
N GLN A 72 11.38 25.99 -1.62
CA GLN A 72 10.23 25.67 -0.78
C GLN A 72 9.40 24.50 -1.33
N TYR A 73 9.51 24.19 -2.63
CA TYR A 73 8.74 23.14 -3.27
C TYR A 73 9.50 21.81 -3.26
N SER A 74 8.87 20.78 -2.71
CA SER A 74 9.49 19.48 -2.46
C SER A 74 9.34 18.49 -3.63
N SER A 75 8.44 18.79 -4.56
CA SER A 75 8.14 17.92 -5.70
C SER A 75 8.03 18.69 -7.02
N CYS A 76 8.25 18.00 -8.13
CA CYS A 76 8.12 18.59 -9.47
C CYS A 76 6.72 19.17 -9.72
N SER A 77 5.67 18.48 -9.25
CA SER A 77 4.28 18.91 -9.38
C SER A 77 3.99 20.19 -8.60
N GLU A 78 4.53 20.33 -7.38
CA GLU A 78 4.40 21.57 -6.59
C GLU A 78 5.21 22.70 -7.21
N CYS A 79 6.46 22.43 -7.60
CA CYS A 79 7.38 23.38 -8.20
C CYS A 79 6.77 24.05 -9.44
N LEU A 80 6.34 23.23 -10.40
CA LEU A 80 5.79 23.70 -11.68
C LEU A 80 4.30 24.06 -11.57
N GLY A 81 3.59 23.52 -10.59
CA GLY A 81 2.22 23.90 -10.26
C GLY A 81 2.11 25.27 -9.60
N SER A 82 3.20 25.77 -9.01
CA SER A 82 3.26 27.12 -8.44
C SER A 82 3.05 28.22 -9.48
N GLY A 83 3.43 27.98 -10.73
CA GLY A 83 3.39 28.98 -11.79
C GLY A 83 4.43 30.12 -11.65
N ASP A 84 5.40 30.01 -10.72
CA ASP A 84 6.51 30.97 -10.66
C ASP A 84 7.43 30.81 -11.88
N PRO A 85 7.57 31.83 -12.74
CA PRO A 85 8.37 31.73 -13.96
C PRO A 85 9.87 31.55 -13.73
N HIS A 86 10.37 31.79 -12.51
CA HIS A 86 11.77 31.59 -12.16
C HIS A 86 12.05 30.15 -11.74
N CYS A 87 11.02 29.38 -11.38
CA CYS A 87 11.16 28.05 -10.83
C CYS A 87 11.03 26.99 -11.91
N GLY A 88 11.95 26.02 -11.87
CA GLY A 88 11.82 24.79 -12.60
C GLY A 88 12.46 23.64 -11.85
N TRP A 89 12.23 22.43 -12.34
CA TRP A 89 12.66 21.22 -11.65
C TRP A 89 13.99 20.72 -12.22
N CYS A 90 15.04 20.71 -11.39
CA CYS A 90 16.34 20.17 -11.73
C CYS A 90 16.31 18.64 -11.53
N VAL A 91 16.10 17.90 -12.62
CA VAL A 91 15.65 16.50 -12.58
C VAL A 91 16.56 15.63 -11.73
N LEU A 92 17.86 15.50 -12.05
CA LEU A 92 18.77 14.60 -11.33
C LEU A 92 19.18 15.08 -9.93
N HIS A 93 18.90 16.34 -9.59
CA HIS A 93 19.16 16.90 -8.26
C HIS A 93 17.92 16.85 -7.36
N ASN A 94 16.76 16.45 -7.91
CA ASN A 94 15.50 16.30 -7.18
C ASN A 94 15.11 17.57 -6.40
N THR A 95 15.30 18.73 -7.02
CA THR A 95 15.09 20.03 -6.36
C THR A 95 14.50 21.07 -7.32
N CYS A 96 13.71 21.99 -6.76
CA CYS A 96 13.11 23.10 -7.47
C CYS A 96 14.02 24.33 -7.39
N THR A 97 14.60 24.74 -8.51
CA THR A 97 15.58 25.83 -8.58
C THR A 97 15.42 26.65 -9.85
N ARG A 98 16.20 27.73 -9.97
CA ARG A 98 16.34 28.46 -11.22
C ARG A 98 17.15 27.68 -12.24
N LYS A 99 16.90 27.92 -13.53
CA LYS A 99 17.64 27.29 -14.63
C LYS A 99 19.17 27.47 -14.49
N GLU A 100 19.61 28.65 -14.06
CA GLU A 100 21.02 29.00 -13.84
C GLU A 100 21.69 28.30 -12.65
N LYS A 101 20.92 27.87 -11.65
CA LYS A 101 21.40 27.12 -10.48
C LYS A 101 21.44 25.61 -10.72
N CYS A 102 20.75 25.11 -11.75
CA CYS A 102 20.75 23.70 -12.11
C CYS A 102 21.93 23.39 -13.04
N GLU A 103 22.84 22.55 -12.57
CA GLU A 103 23.99 22.12 -13.36
C GLU A 103 23.54 21.38 -14.63
N ARG A 104 24.14 21.73 -15.78
CA ARG A 104 23.82 21.15 -17.11
C ARG A 104 22.35 21.30 -17.52
N SER A 105 21.68 22.36 -17.08
CA SER A 105 20.27 22.60 -17.40
C SER A 105 19.98 22.79 -18.90
N GLU A 106 20.98 23.08 -19.73
CA GLU A 106 20.84 23.15 -21.20
C GLU A 106 20.77 21.78 -21.88
N GLU A 107 21.11 20.69 -21.18
CA GLU A 107 21.03 19.34 -21.74
C GLU A 107 19.56 18.85 -21.84
N PRO A 108 19.23 18.00 -22.83
CA PRO A 108 17.87 17.51 -23.00
C PRO A 108 17.34 16.82 -21.75
N ARG A 109 16.15 17.24 -21.30
CA ARG A 109 15.41 16.66 -20.15
C ARG A 109 16.13 16.75 -18.79
N ARG A 110 17.16 17.60 -18.65
CA ARG A 110 17.78 17.87 -17.33
C ARG A 110 17.03 18.90 -16.49
N PHE A 111 16.35 19.84 -17.13
CA PHE A 111 15.55 20.86 -16.48
C PHE A 111 14.12 20.82 -17.03
N ALA A 112 13.14 20.68 -16.14
CA ALA A 112 11.72 20.70 -16.50
C ALA A 112 11.12 22.07 -16.16
N SER A 113 10.40 22.64 -17.13
CA SER A 113 9.73 23.95 -17.04
C SER A 113 8.22 23.85 -17.19
N ASP A 114 7.71 22.69 -17.63
CA ASP A 114 6.27 22.39 -17.72
C ASP A 114 5.96 21.12 -16.93
N ILE A 115 4.81 21.07 -16.26
CA ILE A 115 4.38 19.91 -15.47
C ILE A 115 4.34 18.59 -16.26
N LYS A 116 4.16 18.66 -17.58
CA LYS A 116 4.22 17.48 -18.49
C LYS A 116 5.63 16.90 -18.62
N GLN A 117 6.66 17.67 -18.26
CA GLN A 117 8.07 17.26 -18.26
C GLN A 117 8.50 16.67 -16.92
N CYS A 118 7.63 16.61 -15.91
CA CYS A 118 7.94 15.87 -14.68
C CYS A 118 8.20 14.39 -14.99
N VAL A 119 9.13 13.81 -14.25
CA VAL A 119 9.51 12.40 -14.41
C VAL A 119 8.33 11.51 -14.05
N ARG A 120 8.12 10.48 -14.88
CA ARG A 120 7.16 9.41 -14.60
C ARG A 120 7.90 8.09 -14.61
N LEU A 121 7.74 7.35 -13.54
CA LEU A 121 8.36 6.05 -13.36
C LEU A 121 7.26 4.99 -13.19
N SER A 122 7.38 3.91 -13.94
CA SER A 122 6.56 2.71 -13.76
C SER A 122 7.44 1.49 -13.66
N VAL A 123 6.97 0.47 -12.94
CA VAL A 123 7.71 -0.76 -12.69
C VAL A 123 6.86 -1.97 -13.04
N HIS A 124 7.46 -2.97 -13.68
CA HIS A 124 6.84 -4.24 -14.02
C HIS A 124 7.75 -5.42 -13.64
N PRO A 125 7.27 -6.40 -12.85
CA PRO A 125 6.00 -6.37 -12.10
C PRO A 125 6.01 -5.30 -10.99
N ASN A 126 4.83 -4.81 -10.58
CA ASN A 126 4.70 -3.80 -9.50
C ASN A 126 4.51 -4.42 -8.10
N ASN A 127 4.40 -5.75 -8.04
CA ASN A 127 4.27 -6.51 -6.82
C ASN A 127 5.01 -7.84 -6.94
N ILE A 128 5.55 -8.32 -5.82
CA ILE A 128 6.15 -9.66 -5.69
C ILE A 128 5.86 -10.25 -4.32
N SER A 129 5.81 -11.58 -4.23
CA SER A 129 5.70 -12.27 -2.95
C SER A 129 7.01 -12.14 -2.17
N VAL A 130 6.93 -12.03 -0.84
CA VAL A 130 8.11 -12.06 0.05
C VAL A 130 8.94 -13.35 -0.09
N SER A 131 8.34 -14.42 -0.60
CA SER A 131 9.02 -15.69 -0.87
C SER A 131 9.81 -15.70 -2.19
N GLN A 132 9.68 -14.66 -3.02
CA GLN A 132 10.40 -14.52 -4.28
C GLN A 132 11.64 -13.64 -4.08
N TYR A 133 12.75 -14.05 -4.69
CA TYR A 133 14.02 -13.34 -4.61
C TYR A 133 14.66 -13.25 -6.01
N ASN A 134 15.50 -12.23 -6.22
CA ASN A 134 16.18 -11.96 -7.49
C ASN A 134 15.22 -11.89 -8.70
N VAL A 135 14.01 -11.39 -8.48
CA VAL A 135 13.04 -11.17 -9.56
C VAL A 135 13.51 -10.01 -10.42
N MET A 136 13.58 -10.20 -11.73
CA MET A 136 13.97 -9.15 -12.66
C MET A 136 12.82 -8.16 -12.84
N LEU A 137 13.04 -6.92 -12.43
CA LEU A 137 12.12 -5.80 -12.56
C LEU A 137 12.53 -4.92 -13.75
N VAL A 138 11.55 -4.56 -14.57
CA VAL A 138 11.70 -3.62 -15.67
C VAL A 138 11.06 -2.30 -15.27
N LEU A 139 11.87 -1.27 -15.13
CA LEU A 139 11.42 0.08 -14.88
C LEU A 139 11.40 0.86 -16.19
N GLU A 140 10.31 1.56 -16.46
CA GLU A 140 10.15 2.45 -17.60
C GLU A 140 10.07 3.88 -17.10
N ALA A 141 11.04 4.70 -17.53
CA ALA A 141 11.18 6.07 -17.08
C ALA A 141 10.97 7.04 -18.27
N HIS A 142 10.06 7.99 -18.09
CA HIS A 142 9.78 9.04 -19.07
C HIS A 142 10.26 10.41 -18.56
N ASN A 143 10.57 11.30 -19.50
CA ASN A 143 11.09 12.65 -19.22
C ASN A 143 12.39 12.66 -18.40
N VAL A 144 13.20 11.61 -18.49
CA VAL A 144 14.52 11.54 -17.86
C VAL A 144 15.61 11.95 -18.84
N PRO A 145 16.71 12.56 -18.35
CA PRO A 145 17.89 12.83 -19.17
C PRO A 145 18.63 11.52 -19.50
N GLU A 146 19.73 11.63 -20.24
CA GLU A 146 20.57 10.47 -20.53
C GLU A 146 21.21 9.91 -19.24
N LEU A 147 20.99 8.61 -18.98
CA LEU A 147 21.43 7.92 -17.75
C LEU A 147 22.68 7.05 -17.98
N SER A 148 23.57 7.47 -18.90
CA SER A 148 24.78 6.72 -19.27
C SER A 148 25.79 6.57 -18.13
N ALA A 149 25.77 7.48 -17.14
CA ALA A 149 26.54 7.36 -15.90
C ALA A 149 26.13 6.14 -15.04
N GLY A 150 24.93 5.58 -15.29
CA GLY A 150 24.36 4.47 -14.54
C GLY A 150 23.42 4.92 -13.42
N VAL A 151 22.63 3.97 -12.94
CA VAL A 151 21.55 4.20 -11.97
C VAL A 151 21.49 3.04 -10.99
N ASN A 152 21.13 3.33 -9.75
CA ASN A 152 20.81 2.32 -8.75
C ASN A 152 19.29 2.34 -8.46
N CYS A 153 18.72 1.15 -8.26
CA CYS A 153 17.37 0.97 -7.76
C CYS A 153 17.42 0.80 -6.25
N THR A 154 16.85 1.75 -5.52
CA THR A 154 16.83 1.76 -4.05
C THR A 154 15.41 1.54 -3.54
N PHE A 155 15.21 0.47 -2.77
CA PHE A 155 13.93 0.17 -2.12
C PHE A 155 13.91 0.83 -0.75
N GLU A 156 13.47 2.09 -0.68
CA GLU A 156 13.62 2.93 0.51
C GLU A 156 15.04 2.80 1.12
N ASP A 157 15.13 2.51 2.42
CA ASP A 157 16.38 2.26 3.14
C ASP A 157 16.74 0.76 3.25
N LEU A 158 16.02 -0.11 2.52
CA LEU A 158 16.12 -1.57 2.67
C LEU A 158 17.28 -2.17 1.87
N ALA A 159 17.38 -1.79 0.60
CA ALA A 159 18.34 -2.36 -0.32
C ALA A 159 18.62 -1.41 -1.49
N GLU A 160 19.86 -1.44 -1.96
CA GLU A 160 20.32 -0.72 -3.15
C GLU A 160 20.88 -1.73 -4.15
N MET A 161 20.29 -1.78 -5.35
CA MET A 161 20.62 -2.74 -6.41
C MET A 161 21.13 -1.99 -7.64
N ASP A 162 22.13 -2.53 -8.32
CA ASP A 162 22.60 -1.97 -9.60
C ASP A 162 21.51 -2.06 -10.67
N GLY A 163 21.29 -0.97 -11.40
CA GLY A 163 20.38 -0.89 -12.54
C GLY A 163 21.11 -0.91 -13.87
N LEU A 164 20.74 -1.85 -14.75
CA LEU A 164 21.22 -1.89 -16.13
C LEU A 164 20.31 -1.03 -17.03
N VAL A 165 20.87 0.01 -17.63
CA VAL A 165 20.13 0.92 -18.52
C VAL A 165 20.17 0.42 -19.96
N GLU A 166 19.00 0.13 -20.53
CA GLU A 166 18.81 -0.27 -21.93
C GLU A 166 17.80 0.69 -22.60
N GLY A 167 18.30 1.80 -23.16
CA GLY A 167 17.43 2.82 -23.77
C GLY A 167 16.58 3.56 -22.72
N ASN A 168 15.25 3.45 -22.81
CA ASN A 168 14.30 4.02 -21.83
C ASN A 168 13.91 3.05 -20.70
N ARG A 169 14.49 1.85 -20.68
CA ARG A 169 14.21 0.81 -19.69
C ARG A 169 15.40 0.63 -18.76
N ILE A 170 15.13 0.44 -17.48
CA ILE A 170 16.12 0.10 -16.47
C ILE A 170 15.77 -1.27 -15.91
N ARG A 171 16.71 -2.21 -15.96
CA ARG A 171 16.54 -3.55 -15.37
C ARG A 171 17.22 -3.60 -14.02
N CYS A 172 16.46 -3.95 -12.99
CA CYS A 172 16.95 -4.12 -11.63
C CYS A 172 16.50 -5.48 -11.09
N SER A 173 17.22 -6.02 -10.12
CA SER A 173 16.77 -7.22 -9.40
C SER A 173 16.05 -6.82 -8.11
N SER A 174 15.05 -7.61 -7.71
CA SER A 174 14.45 -7.45 -6.39
C SER A 174 15.47 -7.76 -5.28
N PRO A 175 15.26 -7.24 -4.05
CA PRO A 175 16.10 -7.57 -2.90
C PRO A 175 16.17 -9.08 -2.62
N THR A 176 17.20 -9.50 -1.88
CA THR A 176 17.34 -10.90 -1.47
C THR A 176 16.46 -11.22 -0.27
N GLU A 177 16.17 -12.51 0.00
CA GLU A 177 15.36 -12.94 1.14
C GLU A 177 15.85 -12.39 2.50
N LYS A 178 17.14 -12.10 2.64
CA LYS A 178 17.72 -11.52 3.87
C LYS A 178 17.42 -10.04 4.03
N ASP A 179 17.20 -9.34 2.92
CA ASP A 179 17.02 -7.88 2.85
C ASP A 179 15.55 -7.49 2.68
N VAL A 180 14.68 -8.42 2.23
CA VAL A 180 13.23 -8.22 2.22
C VAL A 180 12.77 -7.98 3.66
N PRO A 181 12.02 -6.88 3.92
CA PRO A 181 11.77 -6.42 5.28
C PRO A 181 11.16 -7.51 6.15
N ARG A 182 11.79 -7.76 7.31
CA ARG A 182 11.17 -8.52 8.41
C ARG A 182 9.83 -7.93 8.85
N ILE A 183 9.57 -6.67 8.50
CA ILE A 183 8.35 -5.93 8.80
C ILE A 183 7.11 -6.58 8.14
N VAL A 184 7.24 -7.23 6.97
CA VAL A 184 6.14 -8.01 6.36
C VAL A 184 5.91 -9.33 7.12
N ILE A 185 6.94 -9.83 7.81
CA ILE A 185 6.88 -11.12 8.52
C ILE A 185 6.01 -11.00 9.78
N ASP A 186 5.94 -9.82 10.40
CA ASP A 186 5.30 -9.72 11.71
C ASP A 186 3.78 -9.56 11.66
N GLN A 187 3.12 -8.72 10.83
CA GLN A 187 1.66 -8.51 10.97
C GLN A 187 0.83 -8.09 9.73
N GLY A 188 1.39 -8.05 8.51
CA GLY A 188 0.69 -7.48 7.33
C GLY A 188 0.45 -8.47 6.17
N ASP A 189 -0.71 -8.35 5.51
CA ASP A 189 -1.01 -8.98 4.21
C ASP A 189 -0.03 -8.49 3.11
N HIS A 190 0.25 -7.19 3.13
CA HIS A 190 1.18 -6.55 2.22
C HIS A 190 1.85 -5.33 2.84
N GLN A 191 2.96 -4.92 2.23
CA GLN A 191 3.69 -3.69 2.52
C GLN A 191 3.95 -2.95 1.21
N ILE A 192 3.61 -1.66 1.20
CA ILE A 192 3.94 -0.74 0.11
C ILE A 192 5.24 -0.05 0.46
N VAL A 193 6.23 -0.14 -0.43
CA VAL A 193 7.51 0.56 -0.31
C VAL A 193 7.71 1.50 -1.49
N GLN A 194 8.43 2.60 -1.28
CA GLN A 194 8.86 3.48 -2.35
C GLN A 194 10.13 2.96 -3.02
N LEU A 195 10.02 2.57 -4.29
CA LEU A 195 11.15 2.22 -5.14
C LEU A 195 11.66 3.48 -5.83
N TYR A 196 12.88 3.88 -5.50
CA TYR A 196 13.54 5.06 -6.05
C TYR A 196 14.57 4.69 -7.11
N LEU A 197 14.74 5.58 -8.10
CA LEU A 197 15.91 5.59 -8.98
C LEU A 197 16.90 6.64 -8.49
N LYS A 198 18.12 6.19 -8.22
CA LYS A 198 19.24 7.00 -7.74
C LYS A 198 20.29 7.14 -8.83
N SER A 199 20.58 8.37 -9.24
CA SER A 199 21.58 8.64 -10.29
C SER A 199 22.99 8.41 -9.75
N LYS A 200 23.85 7.71 -10.50
CA LYS A 200 25.28 7.59 -10.14
C LYS A 200 26.07 8.89 -10.36
N GLU A 201 25.54 9.82 -11.15
CA GLU A 201 26.17 11.12 -11.40
C GLU A 201 26.02 12.05 -10.19
N THR A 202 24.83 12.15 -9.61
CA THR A 202 24.53 13.06 -8.49
C THR A 202 24.51 12.37 -7.13
N GLY A 203 24.35 11.03 -7.10
CA GLY A 203 24.14 10.28 -5.88
C GLY A 203 22.75 10.46 -5.26
N LEU A 204 21.84 11.17 -5.94
CA LEU A 204 20.51 11.52 -5.42
C LEU A 204 19.40 10.71 -6.08
N ALA A 205 18.36 10.42 -5.31
CA ALA A 205 17.12 9.84 -5.81
C ALA A 205 16.30 10.91 -6.54
N PHE A 206 15.88 10.65 -7.78
CA PHE A 206 15.20 11.65 -8.62
C PHE A 206 13.82 11.21 -9.14
N ALA A 207 13.49 9.94 -9.00
CA ALA A 207 12.20 9.38 -9.39
C ALA A 207 11.81 8.28 -8.41
N ASN A 208 10.51 8.10 -8.21
CA ASN A 208 9.97 7.04 -7.37
C ASN A 208 8.70 6.42 -7.96
N THR A 209 8.40 5.22 -7.49
CA THR A 209 7.13 4.54 -7.72
C THR A 209 6.80 3.68 -6.51
N SER A 210 5.51 3.44 -6.28
CA SER A 210 5.09 2.44 -5.31
C SER A 210 5.42 1.03 -5.81
N PHE A 211 5.88 0.18 -4.89
CA PHE A 211 6.16 -1.23 -5.13
C PHE A 211 5.64 -2.05 -3.95
N VAL A 212 5.07 -3.22 -4.20
CA VAL A 212 4.36 -3.99 -3.18
C VAL A 212 5.03 -5.32 -2.89
N PHE A 213 5.31 -5.58 -1.63
CA PHE A 213 5.64 -6.91 -1.11
C PHE A 213 4.41 -7.50 -0.42
N TYR A 214 3.96 -8.67 -0.85
CA TYR A 214 2.83 -9.37 -0.20
C TYR A 214 3.25 -10.71 0.37
N ASN A 215 2.55 -11.16 1.42
CA ASN A 215 2.86 -12.41 2.10
C ASN A 215 1.62 -13.26 2.28
N CYS A 216 1.40 -14.20 1.35
CA CYS A 216 0.28 -15.13 1.42
C CYS A 216 0.23 -15.94 2.73
N SER A 217 1.38 -16.23 3.36
CA SER A 217 1.48 -17.14 4.53
C SER A 217 0.80 -16.60 5.79
N VAL A 218 0.47 -15.30 5.82
CA VAL A 218 -0.25 -14.67 6.93
C VAL A 218 -1.73 -15.09 6.97
N HIS A 219 -2.31 -15.45 5.82
CA HIS A 219 -3.69 -15.90 5.74
C HIS A 219 -3.84 -17.30 6.35
N LYS A 220 -4.69 -17.40 7.38
CA LYS A 220 -4.96 -18.64 8.11
C LYS A 220 -6.23 -19.37 7.66
N SER A 221 -7.03 -18.75 6.80
CA SER A 221 -8.26 -19.32 6.25
C SER A 221 -8.22 -19.32 4.73
N CYS A 222 -8.94 -20.25 4.11
CA CYS A 222 -9.01 -20.34 2.66
C CYS A 222 -9.62 -19.07 2.06
N LEU A 223 -10.76 -18.62 2.59
CA LEU A 223 -11.47 -17.44 2.14
C LEU A 223 -10.60 -16.18 2.23
N SER A 224 -9.82 -16.01 3.30
CA SER A 224 -8.87 -14.88 3.40
C SER A 224 -7.73 -14.98 2.38
N CYS A 225 -7.28 -16.19 2.06
CA CYS A 225 -6.17 -16.44 1.15
C CYS A 225 -6.56 -16.13 -0.29
N VAL A 226 -7.65 -16.72 -0.78
CA VAL A 226 -8.10 -16.52 -2.17
C VAL A 226 -8.89 -15.22 -2.37
N GLY A 227 -9.43 -14.64 -1.29
CA GLY A 227 -10.02 -13.31 -1.30
C GLY A 227 -8.98 -12.18 -1.26
N SER A 228 -7.69 -12.50 -1.10
CA SER A 228 -6.62 -11.50 -1.16
C SER A 228 -6.57 -10.85 -2.55
N PRO A 229 -6.26 -9.55 -2.65
CA PRO A 229 -6.05 -8.89 -3.95
C PRO A 229 -4.80 -9.39 -4.68
N TYR A 230 -3.98 -10.21 -4.02
CA TYR A 230 -2.75 -10.80 -4.57
C TYR A 230 -2.95 -12.23 -5.07
N GLN A 231 -2.01 -12.70 -5.88
CA GLN A 231 -2.03 -14.05 -6.44
C GLN A 231 -1.59 -15.08 -5.40
N CYS A 232 -2.47 -15.32 -4.44
CA CYS A 232 -2.33 -16.33 -3.41
C CYS A 232 -3.17 -17.57 -3.73
N HIS A 233 -2.69 -18.73 -3.27
CA HIS A 233 -3.29 -20.03 -3.48
C HIS A 233 -3.42 -20.75 -2.16
N TRP A 234 -4.55 -21.41 -1.93
CA TRP A 234 -4.77 -22.19 -0.73
C TRP A 234 -4.48 -23.67 -0.98
N CYS A 235 -3.60 -24.25 -0.16
CA CYS A 235 -3.31 -25.69 -0.19
C CYS A 235 -4.25 -26.43 0.76
N LYS A 236 -5.35 -26.95 0.23
CA LYS A 236 -6.44 -27.60 0.95
C LYS A 236 -6.00 -28.63 2.00
N TYR A 237 -5.06 -29.52 1.65
CA TYR A 237 -4.62 -30.62 2.51
C TYR A 237 -3.47 -30.27 3.45
N ARG A 238 -2.69 -29.24 3.10
CA ARG A 238 -1.64 -28.70 3.99
C ARG A 238 -2.19 -27.65 4.95
N HIS A 239 -3.40 -27.14 4.67
CA HIS A 239 -4.07 -26.10 5.44
C HIS A 239 -3.21 -24.82 5.56
N VAL A 240 -2.59 -24.40 4.45
CA VAL A 240 -1.73 -23.21 4.38
C VAL A 240 -2.01 -22.41 3.11
N CYS A 241 -1.81 -21.10 3.19
CA CYS A 241 -1.84 -20.18 2.05
C CYS A 241 -0.42 -19.96 1.53
N THR A 242 -0.24 -19.96 0.21
CA THR A 242 1.08 -19.87 -0.45
C THR A 242 0.98 -19.09 -1.76
N HIS A 243 2.07 -18.45 -2.16
CA HIS A 243 2.19 -17.88 -3.51
C HIS A 243 2.52 -18.96 -4.56
N ASP A 244 3.26 -20.02 -4.19
CA ASP A 244 3.68 -21.05 -5.13
C ASP A 244 2.78 -22.29 -5.02
N PRO A 245 1.89 -22.56 -5.98
CA PRO A 245 0.99 -23.69 -5.93
C PRO A 245 1.73 -25.03 -5.98
N ARG A 246 2.98 -25.09 -6.46
CA ARG A 246 3.80 -26.31 -6.47
C ARG A 246 4.16 -26.80 -5.06
N THR A 247 4.04 -25.93 -4.05
CA THR A 247 4.27 -26.28 -2.65
C THR A 247 3.08 -27.03 -2.03
N CYS A 248 1.94 -27.06 -2.70
CA CYS A 248 0.82 -27.90 -2.30
C CYS A 248 1.13 -29.39 -2.59
N SER A 249 0.56 -30.29 -1.79
CA SER A 249 0.86 -31.73 -1.88
C SER A 249 0.54 -32.34 -3.26
N PHE A 250 -0.54 -31.92 -3.91
CA PHE A 250 -0.99 -32.39 -5.23
C PHE A 250 -1.98 -31.42 -5.86
N GLN A 251 -2.17 -31.53 -7.18
CA GLN A 251 -2.95 -30.58 -8.00
C GLN A 251 -4.40 -30.40 -7.53
N GLU A 252 -5.09 -31.49 -7.15
CA GLU A 252 -6.48 -31.42 -6.65
C GLU A 252 -6.62 -30.69 -5.28
N GLY A 253 -5.51 -30.43 -4.61
CA GLY A 253 -5.47 -29.67 -3.36
C GLY A 253 -5.34 -28.17 -3.56
N HIS A 254 -5.23 -27.68 -4.80
CA HIS A 254 -5.05 -26.28 -5.10
C HIS A 254 -6.41 -25.60 -5.14
N VAL A 255 -6.56 -24.52 -4.38
CA VAL A 255 -7.76 -23.69 -4.39
C VAL A 255 -7.35 -22.29 -4.85
N LYS A 256 -7.96 -21.85 -5.94
CA LYS A 256 -7.68 -20.53 -6.54
C LYS A 256 -8.87 -19.59 -6.38
N GLU A 257 -10.09 -20.12 -6.44
CA GLU A 257 -11.32 -19.34 -6.39
C GLU A 257 -12.04 -19.53 -5.03
N PRO A 258 -12.72 -18.50 -4.50
CA PRO A 258 -13.49 -18.60 -3.25
C PRO A 258 -14.53 -19.73 -3.22
N GLU A 259 -15.12 -20.08 -4.36
CA GLU A 259 -16.13 -21.13 -4.50
C GLU A 259 -15.57 -22.53 -4.27
N GLU A 260 -14.25 -22.71 -4.45
CA GLU A 260 -13.53 -23.96 -4.25
C GLU A 260 -13.07 -24.15 -2.79
N CYS A 261 -13.22 -23.12 -1.95
CA CYS A 261 -12.81 -23.19 -0.55
C CYS A 261 -13.65 -24.21 0.26
N PRO A 262 -13.00 -24.94 1.18
CA PRO A 262 -13.70 -25.76 2.16
C PRO A 262 -14.40 -24.85 3.17
N GLN A 263 -15.74 -24.82 3.12
CA GLN A 263 -16.53 -23.94 3.97
C GLN A 263 -17.84 -24.60 4.39
N LEU A 264 -18.34 -24.22 5.57
CA LEU A 264 -19.67 -24.61 6.01
C LEU A 264 -20.73 -23.79 5.26
N LEU A 265 -21.84 -24.45 4.94
CA LEU A 265 -22.99 -23.79 4.34
C LEU A 265 -23.99 -23.43 5.42
N PRO A 266 -24.73 -22.32 5.26
CA PRO A 266 -25.75 -21.92 6.21
C PRO A 266 -26.78 -23.04 6.39
N ALA A 267 -27.06 -23.35 7.65
CA ALA A 267 -28.15 -24.22 8.04
C ALA A 267 -29.33 -23.40 8.56
N ASP A 268 -30.53 -23.97 8.50
CA ASP A 268 -31.60 -23.50 9.37
C ASP A 268 -31.17 -23.74 10.83
N ARG A 269 -31.71 -22.94 11.77
CA ARG A 269 -31.31 -22.97 13.18
C ARG A 269 -31.16 -24.41 13.69
N ILE A 270 -29.95 -24.73 14.13
CA ILE A 270 -29.64 -26.04 14.70
C ILE A 270 -30.11 -26.01 16.15
N LEU A 271 -31.13 -26.81 16.44
CA LEU A 271 -31.72 -26.92 17.79
C LEU A 271 -31.19 -28.18 18.46
N VAL A 272 -30.44 -28.00 19.55
CA VAL A 272 -29.88 -29.11 20.33
C VAL A 272 -30.50 -29.13 21.72
N PRO A 273 -31.40 -30.09 22.01
CA PRO A 273 -32.02 -30.19 23.33
C PRO A 273 -31.02 -30.66 24.40
N VAL A 274 -31.08 -30.03 25.57
CA VAL A 274 -30.20 -30.34 26.70
C VAL A 274 -30.42 -31.77 27.20
N GLY A 275 -29.32 -32.50 27.46
CA GLY A 275 -29.37 -33.86 28.02
C GLY A 275 -29.89 -34.95 27.07
N VAL A 276 -30.24 -34.60 25.82
CA VAL A 276 -30.70 -35.56 24.83
C VAL A 276 -29.56 -35.92 23.89
N VAL A 277 -29.33 -37.22 23.71
CA VAL A 277 -28.34 -37.73 22.76
C VAL A 277 -28.86 -37.54 21.33
N LYS A 278 -28.29 -36.59 20.59
CA LYS A 278 -28.60 -36.36 19.17
C LYS A 278 -27.33 -36.11 18.36
N PRO A 279 -27.29 -36.56 17.09
CA PRO A 279 -26.27 -36.13 16.14
C PRO A 279 -26.59 -34.73 15.61
N ILE A 280 -25.55 -33.99 15.22
CA ILE A 280 -25.67 -32.68 14.56
C ILE A 280 -25.16 -32.84 13.13
N THR A 281 -26.00 -32.58 12.13
CA THR A 281 -25.65 -32.72 10.71
C THR A 281 -25.48 -31.35 10.08
N LEU A 282 -24.31 -31.11 9.49
CA LEU A 282 -23.94 -29.85 8.87
C LEU A 282 -23.76 -30.03 7.37
N ARG A 283 -24.20 -29.03 6.61
CA ARG A 283 -23.91 -28.93 5.18
C ARG A 283 -22.65 -28.11 4.97
N ALA A 284 -21.91 -28.45 3.93
CA ALA A 284 -20.63 -27.82 3.61
C ALA A 284 -20.38 -27.83 2.11
N ARG A 285 -19.25 -27.25 1.69
CA ARG A 285 -18.68 -27.41 0.36
C ARG A 285 -17.22 -27.79 0.46
N ASN A 286 -16.78 -28.55 -0.54
CA ASN A 286 -15.38 -28.89 -0.79
C ASN A 286 -14.62 -29.41 0.44
N LEU A 287 -15.25 -30.15 1.35
CA LEU A 287 -14.55 -30.71 2.51
C LEU A 287 -13.39 -31.63 2.08
N PRO A 288 -12.17 -31.46 2.61
CA PRO A 288 -11.04 -32.34 2.30
C PRO A 288 -11.26 -33.76 2.78
N GLN A 289 -10.76 -34.72 2.00
CA GLN A 289 -10.57 -36.08 2.49
C GLN A 289 -9.23 -36.17 3.23
N PRO A 290 -9.20 -36.47 4.54
CA PRO A 290 -7.95 -36.60 5.28
C PRO A 290 -7.00 -37.60 4.60
N GLN A 291 -5.75 -37.21 4.42
CA GLN A 291 -4.72 -38.01 3.78
C GLN A 291 -4.04 -38.96 4.78
N SER A 292 -3.15 -39.83 4.31
CA SER A 292 -2.36 -40.72 5.15
C SER A 292 -1.64 -39.95 6.26
N GLY A 293 -1.88 -40.32 7.52
CA GLY A 293 -1.31 -39.66 8.69
C GLY A 293 -2.12 -38.47 9.22
N GLN A 294 -3.21 -38.08 8.56
CA GLN A 294 -4.11 -37.03 9.03
C GLN A 294 -5.32 -37.60 9.78
N ARG A 295 -5.74 -36.94 10.86
CA ARG A 295 -6.92 -37.36 11.65
C ARG A 295 -8.23 -36.89 11.00
N GLY A 296 -9.33 -37.54 11.41
CA GLY A 296 -10.69 -37.24 10.97
C GLY A 296 -11.22 -35.88 11.45
N TYR A 297 -12.51 -35.68 11.25
CA TYR A 297 -13.21 -34.45 11.63
C TYR A 297 -13.66 -34.50 13.09
N GLU A 298 -13.75 -33.33 13.72
CA GLU A 298 -14.31 -33.14 15.04
C GLU A 298 -15.15 -31.84 15.05
N CYS A 299 -16.21 -31.84 15.84
CA CYS A 299 -17.00 -30.66 16.15
C CYS A 299 -16.55 -30.13 17.51
N VAL A 300 -16.16 -28.86 17.55
CA VAL A 300 -15.78 -28.15 18.77
C VAL A 300 -16.88 -27.15 19.11
N LEU A 301 -17.49 -27.33 20.27
CA LEU A 301 -18.55 -26.48 20.77
C LEU A 301 -18.05 -25.74 22.00
N THR A 302 -18.13 -24.41 21.99
CA THR A 302 -17.66 -23.58 23.11
C THR A 302 -18.82 -23.17 23.99
N ILE A 303 -19.11 -23.98 25.01
CA ILE A 303 -20.24 -23.78 25.93
C ILE A 303 -19.73 -23.09 27.19
N GLN A 304 -20.14 -21.85 27.44
CA GLN A 304 -19.76 -21.07 28.64
C GLN A 304 -18.23 -20.99 28.87
N GLY A 305 -17.46 -20.96 27.78
CA GLY A 305 -15.98 -20.94 27.82
C GLY A 305 -15.31 -22.31 27.95
N VAL A 306 -16.08 -23.40 28.01
CA VAL A 306 -15.57 -24.78 28.00
C VAL A 306 -15.74 -25.38 26.61
N GLU A 307 -14.64 -25.84 26.02
CA GLU A 307 -14.66 -26.52 24.73
C GLU A 307 -15.04 -28.00 24.88
N GLN A 308 -16.07 -28.41 24.16
CA GLN A 308 -16.48 -29.80 24.02
C GLN A 308 -16.11 -30.29 22.62
N ARG A 309 -15.24 -31.30 22.55
CA ARG A 309 -14.78 -31.89 21.28
C ARG A 309 -15.49 -33.21 21.03
N VAL A 310 -16.26 -33.28 19.96
CA VAL A 310 -17.03 -34.46 19.58
C VAL A 310 -16.54 -34.98 18.23
N PRO A 311 -16.18 -36.27 18.09
CA PRO A 311 -15.80 -36.85 16.80
C PRO A 311 -16.90 -36.65 15.76
N ALA A 312 -16.51 -36.41 14.51
CA ALA A 312 -17.43 -36.18 13.41
C ALA A 312 -17.06 -37.04 12.19
N LEU A 313 -18.08 -37.44 11.43
CA LEU A 313 -17.94 -38.23 10.22
C LEU A 313 -18.22 -37.35 9.00
N ARG A 314 -17.27 -37.31 8.07
CA ARG A 314 -17.46 -36.72 6.74
C ARG A 314 -18.06 -37.76 5.80
N PHE A 315 -19.30 -37.57 5.37
CA PHE A 315 -19.94 -38.47 4.42
C PHE A 315 -19.47 -38.24 2.98
N ASN A 316 -19.30 -36.98 2.59
CA ASN A 316 -18.86 -36.57 1.26
C ASN A 316 -18.25 -35.15 1.31
N SER A 317 -17.98 -34.54 0.16
CA SER A 317 -17.42 -33.18 0.10
C SER A 317 -18.37 -32.09 0.59
N SER A 318 -19.64 -32.40 0.84
CA SER A 318 -20.70 -31.43 1.16
C SER A 318 -21.46 -31.69 2.45
N SER A 319 -21.07 -32.68 3.26
CA SER A 319 -21.76 -33.00 4.52
C SER A 319 -20.84 -33.63 5.55
N VAL A 320 -21.02 -33.20 6.79
CA VAL A 320 -20.33 -33.69 7.98
C VAL A 320 -21.33 -33.83 9.12
N GLN A 321 -21.19 -34.85 9.96
CA GLN A 321 -22.08 -35.08 11.09
C GLN A 321 -21.30 -35.36 12.37
N CYS A 322 -21.55 -34.54 13.39
CA CYS A 322 -21.06 -34.77 14.74
C CYS A 322 -21.74 -36.01 15.32
N GLN A 323 -20.97 -36.88 15.98
CA GLN A 323 -21.49 -38.10 16.59
C GLN A 323 -22.51 -37.82 17.69
N ASN A 324 -23.27 -38.86 18.04
CA ASN A 324 -24.29 -38.84 19.09
C ASN A 324 -23.66 -38.42 20.42
N THR A 325 -24.06 -37.26 20.94
CA THR A 325 -23.63 -36.75 22.25
C THR A 325 -24.77 -35.95 22.86
N SER A 326 -24.85 -35.95 24.19
CA SER A 326 -25.72 -35.06 24.95
C SER A 326 -24.87 -33.96 25.56
N TYR A 327 -25.40 -32.75 25.62
CA TYR A 327 -24.68 -31.63 26.21
C TYR A 327 -25.55 -30.90 27.22
N SER A 328 -24.89 -30.13 28.08
CA SER A 328 -25.49 -29.43 29.20
C SER A 328 -24.76 -28.10 29.42
N TYR A 329 -25.49 -27.11 29.92
CA TYR A 329 -24.94 -25.83 30.34
C TYR A 329 -25.55 -25.42 31.69
N ASP A 330 -24.78 -24.71 32.50
CA ASP A 330 -25.18 -24.32 33.85
C ASP A 330 -25.84 -22.94 33.82
N GLY A 331 -27.15 -22.89 34.03
CA GLY A 331 -27.89 -21.62 34.09
C GLY A 331 -29.39 -21.86 34.03
N MET A 332 -30.08 -21.70 35.16
CA MET A 332 -31.52 -22.02 35.27
C MET A 332 -32.44 -21.02 34.54
N ASP A 333 -31.95 -19.82 34.20
CA ASP A 333 -32.81 -18.69 33.79
C ASP A 333 -32.90 -18.45 32.27
N MET A 334 -32.13 -19.15 31.43
CA MET A 334 -32.21 -19.01 29.96
C MET A 334 -32.75 -20.30 29.34
N SER A 335 -33.87 -20.17 28.61
CA SER A 335 -34.48 -21.26 27.84
C SER A 335 -33.71 -21.58 26.56
N SER A 336 -32.88 -20.65 26.08
CA SER A 336 -32.13 -20.77 24.83
C SER A 336 -30.73 -20.16 24.97
N LEU A 337 -29.67 -20.94 24.73
CA LEU A 337 -28.28 -20.45 24.72
C LEU A 337 -27.68 -20.55 23.31
N PRO A 338 -27.22 -19.45 22.67
CA PRO A 338 -26.43 -19.53 21.46
C PRO A 338 -25.02 -20.06 21.75
N VAL A 339 -24.57 -21.07 21.01
CA VAL A 339 -23.22 -21.66 21.14
C VAL A 339 -22.49 -21.57 19.80
N ASP A 340 -21.20 -21.25 19.88
CA ASP A 340 -20.32 -21.26 18.72
C ASP A 340 -19.86 -22.69 18.42
N LEU A 341 -20.18 -23.15 17.21
CA LEU A 341 -19.77 -24.44 16.66
C LEU A 341 -18.67 -24.24 15.62
N THR A 342 -17.53 -24.88 15.84
CA THR A 342 -16.43 -24.93 14.87
C THR A 342 -16.18 -26.36 14.45
N VAL A 343 -16.11 -26.59 13.14
CA VAL A 343 -15.69 -27.89 12.59
C VAL A 343 -14.20 -27.84 12.33
N ILE A 344 -13.46 -28.76 12.93
CA ILE A 344 -12.03 -28.93 12.74
C ILE A 344 -11.73 -30.31 12.15
N TRP A 345 -10.56 -30.47 11.58
CA TRP A 345 -10.01 -31.77 11.18
C TRP A 345 -8.51 -31.80 11.44
N ASN A 346 -7.92 -33.00 11.47
CA ASN A 346 -6.50 -33.19 11.77
C ASN A 346 -6.02 -32.62 13.13
N GLY A 347 -6.94 -32.28 14.03
CA GLY A 347 -6.66 -31.77 15.38
C GLY A 347 -6.80 -30.26 15.54
N ASP A 348 -6.36 -29.47 14.56
CA ASP A 348 -6.29 -28.01 14.64
C ASP A 348 -6.70 -27.27 13.35
N PHE A 349 -6.99 -27.98 12.25
CA PHE A 349 -7.38 -27.34 10.99
C PHE A 349 -8.86 -26.99 11.01
N SER A 350 -9.17 -25.72 11.25
CA SER A 350 -10.55 -25.21 11.24
C SER A 350 -11.09 -25.07 9.82
N ILE A 351 -12.35 -25.47 9.60
CA ILE A 351 -13.07 -25.23 8.35
C ILE A 351 -13.66 -23.82 8.38
N ASP A 352 -13.57 -23.10 7.27
CA ASP A 352 -14.05 -21.73 7.17
C ASP A 352 -15.57 -21.69 7.43
N ASN A 353 -15.98 -20.84 8.38
CA ASN A 353 -17.38 -20.55 8.64
C ASN A 353 -17.66 -19.06 8.35
N PRO A 354 -18.15 -18.72 7.14
CA PRO A 354 -18.43 -17.35 6.73
C PRO A 354 -19.28 -16.57 7.75
N ALA A 355 -19.05 -15.26 7.89
CA ALA A 355 -19.73 -14.44 8.91
C ALA A 355 -21.27 -14.45 8.80
N GLU A 356 -21.82 -14.62 7.60
CA GLU A 356 -23.27 -14.76 7.37
C GLU A 356 -23.89 -16.01 8.00
N ASN A 357 -23.05 -17.01 8.27
CA ASN A 357 -23.40 -18.21 9.00
C ASN A 357 -23.25 -17.98 10.50
N LYS A 358 -22.27 -17.21 10.99
CA LYS A 358 -22.09 -16.98 12.44
C LYS A 358 -23.28 -16.27 13.13
N GLU A 359 -24.12 -15.53 12.40
CA GLU A 359 -25.37 -14.99 12.95
C GLU A 359 -26.55 -15.99 12.89
N ARG A 360 -26.49 -16.99 12.01
CA ARG A 360 -27.57 -17.98 11.76
C ARG A 360 -27.32 -19.36 12.38
N ASP A 361 -26.05 -19.77 12.45
CA ASP A 361 -25.47 -20.99 13.03
C ASP A 361 -25.09 -20.78 14.51
N LYS A 362 -25.60 -19.74 15.16
CA LYS A 362 -25.65 -19.75 16.63
C LYS A 362 -26.59 -20.89 17.01
N ASP A 363 -26.02 -22.04 17.33
CA ASP A 363 -26.77 -23.21 17.76
C ASP A 363 -27.62 -22.78 18.95
N VAL A 364 -28.94 -22.90 18.83
CA VAL A 364 -29.85 -22.48 19.90
C VAL A 364 -30.17 -23.71 20.73
N TRP A 365 -29.62 -23.74 21.94
CA TRP A 365 -29.79 -24.85 22.87
C TRP A 365 -31.04 -24.65 23.69
N GLU A 366 -32.06 -25.48 23.47
CA GLU A 366 -33.33 -25.39 24.19
C GLU A 366 -33.39 -26.42 25.32
N LYS A 367 -33.95 -26.01 26.47
CA LYS A 367 -34.21 -26.90 27.61
C LYS A 367 -35.47 -27.73 27.47
#